data_AF-A0A444UQG5-F1
#
_entry.id   AF-A0A444UQG5-F1
#
_cell.length_a   1.000
_cell.length_b   1.000
_cell.length_c   1.000
_cell.angle_alpha   90.00
_cell.angle_beta   90.00
_cell.angle_gamma   90.00
#
_symmetry.space_group_name_H-M   'P 1'
#
loop_
_entity.id
_entity.type
_entity.pdbx_description
1 polymer ?
#
loop_
_entity_poly.entity_id
_entity_poly.type
_entity_poly.pdbx_seq_one_letter_code
_entity_poly.pdbx_strand_id
1 'polypeptide(L)'
;MHSGTCYLSHVPFTAGLHLPESTGGFIGKKHAGPETVDPFDFARTEENISVLQVGRNITKIKLLVRQFLHVKDDRPIFLYVAFYDPHRCGHSQPQYRTFSEKFGNGESGMGWKPQHYTPEQVQAL
;
A
#
# COMPACT_ATOMS: atom_id res chain seq x y z
N MET A 1 -42.19 -14.64 -13.73
CA MET A 1 -41.28 -13.86 -12.86
C MET A 1 -40.36 -14.85 -12.16
N HIS A 2 -39.14 -15.02 -12.65
CA HIS A 2 -38.10 -15.79 -11.97
C HIS A 2 -37.00 -14.79 -11.59
N SER A 3 -36.81 -14.60 -10.29
CA SER A 3 -35.74 -13.79 -9.73
C SER A 3 -34.44 -14.55 -9.96
N GLY A 4 -33.63 -14.06 -10.90
CA GLY A 4 -32.27 -14.53 -11.11
C GLY A 4 -31.40 -14.05 -9.96
N THR A 5 -30.93 -14.98 -9.13
CA THR A 5 -29.81 -14.78 -8.23
C THR A 5 -28.56 -14.44 -9.05
N CYS A 6 -28.15 -13.17 -9.02
CA CYS A 6 -26.83 -12.76 -9.50
C CYS A 6 -25.76 -13.35 -8.57
N TYR A 7 -25.19 -14.48 -8.96
CA TYR A 7 -23.89 -14.90 -8.46
C TYR A 7 -22.83 -13.94 -9.04
N LEU A 8 -22.61 -12.79 -8.38
CA LEU A 8 -21.36 -12.07 -8.55
C LEU A 8 -20.27 -12.92 -7.90
N SER A 9 -19.44 -13.52 -8.74
CA SER A 9 -18.19 -14.18 -8.38
C SER A 9 -17.34 -13.24 -7.52
N HIS A 10 -17.28 -13.50 -6.22
CA HIS A 10 -16.37 -12.86 -5.27
C HIS A 10 -14.94 -13.40 -5.45
N VAL A 11 -14.40 -13.25 -6.67
CA VAL A 11 -12.96 -13.41 -6.86
C VAL A 11 -12.37 -12.03 -6.56
N PRO A 12 -11.49 -11.89 -5.56
CA PRO A 12 -10.80 -10.63 -5.32
C PRO A 12 -10.14 -10.17 -6.63
N PHE A 13 -10.25 -8.88 -6.97
CA PHE A 13 -9.64 -8.30 -8.16
C PHE A 13 -8.14 -8.66 -8.30
N THR A 14 -7.46 -8.87 -7.17
CA THR A 14 -6.07 -9.29 -7.08
C THR A 14 -5.83 -10.77 -7.43
N ALA A 15 -6.76 -11.68 -7.11
CA ALA A 15 -6.64 -13.10 -7.45
C ALA A 15 -6.76 -13.36 -8.96
N GLY A 16 -7.37 -12.45 -9.72
CA GLY A 16 -7.40 -12.49 -11.18
C GLY A 16 -6.17 -11.90 -11.88
N LEU A 17 -5.36 -11.10 -11.16
CA LEU A 17 -4.19 -10.37 -11.70
C LEU A 17 -2.86 -10.94 -11.24
N HIS A 18 -2.80 -11.62 -10.09
CA HIS A 18 -1.62 -12.38 -9.69
C HIS A 18 -1.50 -13.62 -10.58
N LEU A 19 -0.78 -13.46 -11.68
CA LEU A 19 -0.39 -14.58 -12.53
C LEU A 19 0.63 -15.42 -11.74
N PRO A 20 0.50 -16.76 -11.70
CA PRO A 20 1.45 -17.65 -10.98
C PRO A 20 2.91 -17.45 -11.39
N GLU A 21 3.14 -16.91 -12.59
CA GLU A 21 4.45 -16.66 -13.18
C GLU A 21 4.97 -15.24 -12.91
N SER A 22 4.30 -14.45 -12.07
CA SER A 22 4.69 -13.08 -11.72
C SER A 22 5.14 -12.97 -10.27
N THR A 23 6.09 -12.07 -10.01
CA THR A 23 6.46 -11.68 -8.65
C THR A 23 5.44 -10.68 -8.11
N GLY A 24 4.68 -11.09 -7.11
CA GLY A 24 3.61 -10.31 -6.52
C GLY A 24 4.07 -9.48 -5.33
N GLY A 25 3.78 -8.18 -5.34
CA GLY A 25 3.98 -7.27 -4.20
C GLY A 25 2.72 -6.51 -3.80
N PHE A 26 2.48 -6.36 -2.50
CA PHE A 26 1.44 -5.51 -1.92
C PHE A 26 2.06 -4.61 -0.84
N ILE A 27 1.86 -3.29 -0.96
CA ILE A 27 2.26 -2.30 0.06
C ILE A 27 1.07 -1.39 0.36
N GLY A 28 0.60 -1.33 1.60
CA GLY A 28 -0.45 -0.41 2.02
C GLY A 28 -1.66 -1.07 2.67
N LYS A 29 -2.84 -0.46 2.57
CA LYS A 29 -4.07 -0.98 3.20
C LYS A 29 -4.69 -2.10 2.36
N LYS A 30 -4.78 -3.32 2.90
CA LYS A 30 -5.43 -4.47 2.24
C LYS A 30 -6.94 -4.44 2.43
N HIS A 31 -7.42 -4.43 3.67
CA HIS A 31 -8.85 -4.35 4.04
C HIS A 31 -9.76 -5.30 3.24
N ALA A 32 -9.25 -6.46 2.84
CA ALA A 32 -9.95 -7.43 2.03
C ALA A 32 -9.51 -8.85 2.43
N GLY A 33 -10.51 -9.66 2.85
CA GLY A 33 -10.51 -11.13 2.89
C GLY A 33 -9.41 -11.86 3.70
N PRO A 34 -9.59 -13.14 4.04
CA PRO A 34 -8.53 -13.93 4.67
C PRO A 34 -7.30 -14.04 3.76
N GLU A 35 -6.11 -14.09 4.34
CA GLU A 35 -4.82 -14.17 3.60
C GLU A 35 -4.80 -15.26 2.52
N THR A 36 -5.54 -16.36 2.75
CA THR A 36 -5.65 -17.52 1.87
C THR A 36 -6.22 -17.25 0.48
N VAL A 37 -6.89 -16.11 0.25
CA VAL A 37 -7.48 -15.78 -1.07
C VAL A 37 -6.71 -14.72 -1.84
N ASP A 38 -5.61 -14.20 -1.28
CA ASP A 38 -4.84 -13.10 -1.87
C ASP A 38 -3.34 -13.22 -1.53
N PRO A 39 -2.66 -14.26 -2.04
CA PRO A 39 -1.25 -14.49 -1.75
C PRO A 39 -0.36 -13.53 -2.55
N PHE A 40 0.55 -12.85 -1.84
CA PHE A 40 1.63 -12.06 -2.44
C PHE A 40 2.97 -12.54 -1.88
N ASP A 41 3.97 -12.69 -2.76
CA ASP A 41 5.35 -13.03 -2.37
C ASP A 41 5.93 -11.97 -1.40
N PHE A 42 5.57 -10.71 -1.61
CA PHE A 42 5.97 -9.58 -0.78
C PHE A 42 4.76 -8.79 -0.30
N ALA A 43 4.35 -8.99 0.96
CA ALA A 43 3.23 -8.24 1.56
C ALA A 43 3.68 -7.35 2.74
N ARG A 44 3.41 -6.05 2.65
CA ARG A 44 3.64 -5.04 3.70
C ARG A 44 2.35 -4.26 3.92
N THR A 45 1.50 -4.80 4.79
CA THR A 45 0.12 -4.36 5.00
C THR A 45 -0.13 -3.92 6.45
N GLU A 46 -1.34 -3.46 6.75
CA GLU A 46 -1.79 -3.18 8.11
C GLU A 46 -1.71 -4.39 9.06
N GLU A 47 -1.63 -5.61 8.51
CA GLU A 47 -1.55 -6.86 9.27
C GLU A 47 -0.17 -7.07 9.91
N ASN A 48 0.89 -6.48 9.34
CA ASN A 48 2.26 -6.65 9.81
C ASN A 48 3.02 -5.34 10.09
N ILE A 49 2.53 -4.20 9.58
CA ILE A 49 3.10 -2.88 9.83
C ILE A 49 1.97 -1.87 10.01
N SER A 50 2.17 -0.84 10.85
CA SER A 50 1.19 0.24 11.00
C SER A 50 0.74 0.81 9.65
N VAL A 51 -0.59 0.90 9.44
CA VAL A 51 -1.20 1.48 8.23
C VAL A 51 -0.73 2.92 7.95
N LEU A 52 -0.31 3.66 8.98
CA LEU A 52 0.30 4.97 8.81
C LEU A 52 1.65 4.91 8.08
N GLN A 53 2.44 3.88 8.35
CA GLN A 53 3.78 3.72 7.77
C GLN A 53 3.72 3.14 6.35
N VAL A 54 2.84 2.17 6.10
CA VAL A 54 2.72 1.54 4.76
C VAL A 54 1.70 2.21 3.85
N GLY A 55 0.82 3.07 4.39
CA GLY A 55 -0.24 3.73 3.63
C GLY A 55 -0.10 5.25 3.48
N ARG A 56 0.71 5.94 4.31
CA ARG A 56 0.86 7.41 4.27
C ARG A 56 2.30 7.91 4.27
N ASN A 57 3.23 7.19 4.93
CA ASN A 57 4.65 7.55 4.89
C ASN A 57 5.27 7.18 3.54
N ILE A 58 5.21 8.10 2.58
CA ILE A 58 5.73 7.90 1.22
C ILE A 58 7.23 7.58 1.19
N THR A 59 8.01 8.01 2.19
CA THR A 59 9.44 7.62 2.28
C THR A 59 9.58 6.13 2.61
N LYS A 60 8.79 5.63 3.55
CA LYS A 60 8.77 4.19 3.88
C LYS A 60 8.26 3.38 2.69
N ILE A 61 7.17 3.80 2.05
CA ILE A 61 6.63 3.17 0.84
C ILE A 61 7.70 3.10 -0.25
N LYS A 62 8.37 4.22 -0.57
CA LYS A 62 9.49 4.26 -1.54
C LYS A 62 10.58 3.22 -1.21
N LEU A 63 10.98 3.11 0.06
CA LEU A 63 12.00 2.14 0.48
C LEU A 63 11.53 0.70 0.34
N LEU A 64 10.25 0.42 0.60
CA LEU A 64 9.66 -0.92 0.41
C LEU A 64 9.52 -1.27 -1.07
N VAL A 65 9.12 -0.32 -1.92
CA VAL A 65 9.13 -0.48 -3.38
C VAL A 65 10.55 -0.78 -3.87
N ARG A 66 11.55 -0.03 -3.40
CA ARG A 66 12.95 -0.28 -3.74
C ARG A 66 13.42 -1.67 -3.28
N GLN A 67 12.99 -2.12 -2.10
CA GLN A 67 13.29 -3.45 -1.60
C GLN A 67 12.67 -4.54 -2.47
N PHE A 68 11.40 -4.38 -2.86
CA PHE A 68 10.70 -5.31 -3.75
C PHE A 68 11.42 -5.41 -5.11
N LEU A 69 11.75 -4.28 -5.72
CA LEU A 69 12.43 -4.23 -7.03
C LEU A 69 13.88 -4.72 -6.99
N HIS A 70 14.48 -4.85 -5.80
CA HIS A 70 15.84 -5.40 -5.65
C HIS A 70 15.86 -6.93 -5.57
N VAL A 71 14.70 -7.57 -5.43
CA VAL A 71 14.60 -9.02 -5.53
C VAL A 71 15.00 -9.41 -6.94
N LYS A 72 16.10 -10.14 -7.09
CA LYS A 72 16.56 -10.66 -8.38
C LYS A 72 15.66 -11.83 -8.76
N ASP A 73 14.64 -11.51 -9.54
CA ASP A 73 13.71 -12.45 -10.14
C ASP A 73 13.49 -12.03 -11.59
N ASP A 74 13.57 -12.99 -12.52
CA ASP A 74 13.37 -12.74 -13.95
C ASP A 74 11.88 -12.74 -14.33
N ARG A 75 10.99 -13.08 -13.40
CA ARG A 75 9.54 -13.05 -13.57
C ARG A 75 9.02 -11.61 -13.73
N PRO A 76 7.97 -11.38 -14.55
CA PRO A 76 7.27 -10.11 -14.58
C PRO A 76 6.79 -9.68 -13.19
N ILE A 77 6.75 -8.38 -12.92
CA ILE A 77 6.32 -7.87 -11.62
C ILE A 77 4.87 -7.41 -11.64
N PHE A 78 4.14 -7.72 -10.57
CA PHE A 78 2.87 -7.09 -10.24
C PHE A 78 2.97 -6.47 -8.85
N LEU A 79 3.04 -5.14 -8.78
CA LEU A 79 3.14 -4.40 -7.51
C LEU A 79 1.92 -3.52 -7.31
N TYR A 80 1.16 -3.81 -6.26
CA TYR A 80 0.01 -3.00 -5.84
C TYR A 80 0.36 -2.12 -4.64
N VAL A 81 0.34 -0.80 -4.85
CA VAL A 81 0.59 0.20 -3.81
C VAL A 81 -0.75 0.84 -3.40
N ALA A 82 -1.31 0.36 -2.30
CA ALA A 82 -2.61 0.76 -1.78
C ALA A 82 -2.47 1.91 -0.76
N PHE A 83 -2.32 3.14 -1.26
CA PHE A 83 -2.26 4.32 -0.40
C PHE A 83 -3.48 4.40 0.52
N TYR A 84 -3.24 4.83 1.75
CA TYR A 84 -4.28 5.12 2.72
C TYR A 84 -4.68 6.60 2.72
N ASP A 85 -3.83 7.48 2.19
CA ASP A 85 -4.26 8.82 1.82
C ASP A 85 -5.26 8.77 0.63
N PRO A 86 -6.29 9.63 0.59
CA PRO A 86 -6.66 10.68 1.55
C PRO A 86 -7.79 10.24 2.51
N HIS A 87 -7.71 9.04 3.12
CA HIS A 87 -8.72 8.59 4.07
C HIS A 87 -8.75 9.49 5.31
N ARG A 88 -9.94 9.72 5.90
CA ARG A 88 -10.07 10.49 7.14
C ARG A 88 -9.47 9.74 8.33
N CYS A 89 -8.84 10.44 9.28
CA CYS A 89 -8.32 9.84 10.51
C CYS A 89 -8.75 10.56 11.79
N GLY A 90 -9.58 11.60 11.70
CA GLY A 90 -9.88 12.45 12.85
C GLY A 90 -10.49 11.73 14.06
N HIS A 91 -11.14 10.58 13.86
CA HIS A 91 -11.68 9.78 14.96
C HIS A 91 -10.62 8.88 15.62
N SER A 92 -9.76 8.24 14.83
CA SER A 92 -8.75 7.30 15.34
C SER A 92 -7.45 7.99 15.77
N GLN A 93 -7.11 9.12 15.15
CA GLN A 93 -5.84 9.83 15.29
C GLN A 93 -6.06 11.35 15.19
N PRO A 94 -6.78 11.95 16.16
CA PRO A 94 -7.16 13.36 16.12
C PRO A 94 -5.96 14.32 16.07
N GLN A 95 -4.81 13.91 16.62
CA GLN A 95 -3.57 14.71 16.62
C GLN A 95 -3.06 15.03 15.20
N TYR A 96 -3.39 14.19 14.22
CA TYR A 96 -3.00 14.41 12.83
C TYR A 96 -4.01 15.21 12.00
N ARG A 97 -5.06 15.73 12.65
CA ARG A 97 -6.24 16.40 12.06
C ARG A 97 -7.07 15.49 11.16
N THR A 98 -8.04 16.06 10.44
CA THR A 98 -9.15 15.33 9.81
C THR A 98 -8.69 14.30 8.78
N PHE A 99 -7.64 14.60 8.02
CA PHE A 99 -7.15 13.81 6.89
C PHE A 99 -5.72 13.32 7.09
N SER A 100 -5.22 13.32 8.32
CA SER A 100 -3.80 13.06 8.63
C SER A 100 -2.84 14.09 8.04
N GLU A 101 -3.30 15.30 7.67
CA GLU A 101 -2.46 16.30 7.00
C GLU A 101 -1.27 16.80 7.84
N LYS A 102 -1.31 16.57 9.17
CA LYS A 102 -0.16 16.84 10.03
C LYS A 102 0.83 15.68 10.12
N PHE A 103 0.43 14.45 9.82
CA PHE A 103 1.34 13.30 9.92
C PHE A 103 2.45 13.42 8.88
N GLY A 104 3.70 13.46 9.33
CA GLY A 104 4.85 13.60 8.45
C GLY A 104 5.24 15.03 8.12
N ASN A 105 4.64 16.05 8.73
CA ASN A 105 4.87 17.46 8.35
C ASN A 105 6.17 18.07 8.89
N GLY A 106 6.93 17.33 9.72
CA GLY A 106 8.17 17.80 10.33
C GLY A 106 8.03 18.49 11.69
N GLU A 107 6.80 18.81 12.14
CA GLU A 107 6.55 19.31 13.50
C GLU A 107 6.88 18.23 14.56
N SER A 108 7.19 18.66 15.78
CA SER A 108 7.50 17.73 16.88
C SER A 108 6.31 16.80 17.16
N GLY A 109 6.58 15.50 17.27
CA GLY A 109 5.57 14.48 17.55
C GLY A 109 4.71 14.05 16.35
N MET A 110 4.95 14.57 15.15
CA MET A 110 4.14 14.27 13.97
C MET A 110 4.60 13.05 13.15
N GLY A 111 5.35 12.14 13.77
CA GLY A 111 5.78 10.89 13.14
C GLY A 111 7.03 11.06 12.28
N TRP A 112 6.90 10.82 10.97
CA TRP A 112 8.04 10.84 10.05
C TRP A 112 8.39 12.26 9.58
N LYS A 113 9.51 12.41 8.85
CA LYS A 113 9.91 13.68 8.24
C LYS A 113 10.05 13.52 6.74
N PRO A 114 9.53 14.46 5.93
CA PRO A 114 9.62 14.37 4.50
C PRO A 114 11.07 14.56 4.05
N GLN A 115 11.53 13.68 3.17
CA GLN A 115 12.76 13.90 2.44
C GLN A 115 12.43 14.74 1.20
N HIS A 116 12.94 15.96 1.16
CA HIS A 116 12.83 16.83 0.00
C HIS A 116 13.97 16.54 -0.97
N TYR A 117 13.63 16.53 -2.26
CA TYR A 117 14.60 16.38 -3.33
C TYR A 117 14.64 17.66 -4.15
N THR A 118 15.83 18.12 -4.52
CA THR A 118 16.00 19.10 -5.59
C THR A 118 15.89 18.40 -6.94
N PRO A 119 15.55 19.09 -8.04
CA PRO A 119 15.49 18.48 -9.36
C PRO A 119 16.75 17.70 -9.75
N GLU A 120 17.92 18.20 -9.36
CA GLU A 120 19.23 17.58 -9.63
C GLU A 120 19.39 16.23 -8.90
N GLN A 121 18.71 16.05 -7.78
CA GLN A 121 18.72 14.80 -7.00
C GLN A 121 17.79 13.73 -7.59
N VAL A 122 16.92 14.07 -8.55
CA VAL A 122 15.95 13.17 -9.18
C VAL A 122 16.30 12.92 -10.65
N GLN A 123 17.58 12.82 -10.97
CA GLN A 123 18.00 12.43 -12.32
C GLN A 123 17.50 11.01 -12.61
N ALA A 124 16.86 10.83 -13.77
CA ALA A 124 16.45 9.51 -14.24
C ALA A 124 17.69 8.61 -14.34
N LEU A 125 17.64 7.47 -13.63
CA LEU A 125 18.61 6.38 -13.78
C LEU A 125 18.61 5.86 -15.21
#